data_AF-A0A932YFQ3-F1
#
_entry.id   AF-A0A932YFQ3-F1
#
_cell.length_a   1.000
_cell.length_b   1.000
_cell.length_c   1.000
_cell.angle_alpha   90.00
_cell.angle_beta   90.00
_cell.angle_gamma   90.00
#
_symmetry.space_group_name_H-M   'P 1'
#
loop_
_entity.id
_entity.type
_entity.pdbx_description
1 polymer ?
#
loop_
_entity_poly.entity_id
_entity_poly.type
_entity_poly.pdbx_seq_one_letter_code
_entity_poly.pdbx_strand_id
1 'polypeptide(L)'
;IQTYDPAPTVAFLRNKQGPAVVGERGAHREVTIDDLPIPHGTKQELETIARLLERHFDKSQDVEFTFDGTRLWVLQTRDVPLPPVAHFRFLRRLLEDGKLNEKEVMRRISIQELQSILVPPLEPEIVARKKRTGDFLCSGTSISLGNSYGVVVSSLEESHDYADQMVILIKQTLTMSDMTELLDKDKYRNVVGVVAGNGGIGSHIARIGTRVGERMPIVFNAQVSTISPYEFITVDGVSGEVFRGIVPQMVNGVGKILTPSEYETVQSWYNEKISNPWRFATDESAFHRFLSIAQEARQKAEKLYQSPKAQTQKLINSLIPEEIRMTYTIVKPQEKERMRTLLYDTIDSGKDATVRTCYYPDRRGKTPWINLTNRREVDEFLDEPHIGWKHGGYQSWMSDGELTELLLAAVPQGKMREDPDIQYQHAAWTLTHTEGGELVLQVKPHNAHLRGHEDAAREDLITCTIQLDPEYPHTISGVQVSVGDNLKQDALAMDMATQVSQIVTALWWKNYDLPARMAATGAVYPPPVYTVPVLEGQARVNDGNRWIKIYGMKIDHVAAS
;
A
#
# COMPACT_ATOMS: atom_id res chain seq x y z
N ILE A 1 -23.59 -3.78 -15.01
CA ILE A 1 -22.17 -3.35 -15.05
C ILE A 1 -21.67 -2.75 -13.73
N GLN A 2 -22.38 -1.79 -13.10
CA GLN A 2 -21.94 -1.14 -11.84
C GLN A 2 -21.84 -2.06 -10.61
N THR A 3 -22.69 -3.09 -10.54
CA THR A 3 -22.80 -4.00 -9.39
C THR A 3 -22.29 -5.42 -9.68
N TYR A 4 -21.76 -5.66 -10.89
CA TYR A 4 -21.43 -6.99 -11.41
C TYR A 4 -22.61 -7.97 -11.41
N ASP A 5 -23.37 -7.94 -12.50
CA ASP A 5 -24.32 -8.99 -12.85
C ASP A 5 -23.60 -10.01 -13.74
N PRO A 6 -23.65 -11.33 -13.46
CA PRO A 6 -23.03 -12.35 -14.31
C PRO A 6 -23.62 -12.43 -15.72
N ALA A 7 -24.78 -11.83 -15.98
CA ALA A 7 -25.38 -11.78 -17.31
C ALA A 7 -24.68 -10.72 -18.20
N PRO A 8 -24.25 -11.09 -19.43
CA PRO A 8 -23.70 -10.10 -20.36
C PRO A 8 -24.73 -9.04 -20.73
N THR A 9 -24.30 -7.78 -20.68
CA THR A 9 -25.08 -6.63 -21.15
C THR A 9 -24.66 -6.33 -22.59
N VAL A 10 -25.62 -6.04 -23.46
CA VAL A 10 -25.39 -5.88 -24.90
C VAL A 10 -26.03 -4.60 -25.43
N ALA A 11 -25.26 -3.85 -26.21
CA ALA A 11 -25.76 -2.79 -27.07
C ALA A 11 -25.85 -3.31 -28.52
N PHE A 12 -27.04 -3.28 -29.11
CA PHE A 12 -27.27 -3.80 -30.46
C PHE A 12 -28.22 -2.90 -31.25
N LEU A 13 -27.88 -2.62 -32.51
CA LEU A 13 -28.74 -1.90 -33.45
C LEU A 13 -28.95 -2.73 -34.71
N ARG A 14 -30.22 -3.06 -34.98
CA ARG A 14 -30.61 -3.84 -36.16
C ARG A 14 -30.36 -3.05 -37.45
N ASN A 15 -29.82 -3.72 -38.47
CA ASN A 15 -29.53 -3.14 -39.79
C ASN A 15 -28.62 -1.91 -39.74
N LYS A 16 -27.66 -1.89 -38.80
CA LYS A 16 -26.67 -0.82 -38.63
C LYS A 16 -25.27 -1.41 -38.52
N GLN A 17 -24.27 -0.60 -38.84
CA GLN A 17 -22.85 -0.93 -38.65
C GLN A 17 -22.31 -0.34 -37.34
N GLY A 18 -21.14 -0.82 -36.90
CA GLY A 18 -20.48 -0.43 -35.65
C GLY A 18 -20.46 1.08 -35.34
N PRO A 19 -20.15 1.98 -36.29
CA PRO A 19 -20.13 3.42 -36.01
C PRO A 19 -21.47 3.98 -35.49
N ALA A 20 -22.60 3.39 -35.89
CA ALA A 20 -23.91 3.81 -35.40
C ALA A 20 -24.21 3.29 -33.98
N VAL A 21 -23.57 2.20 -33.56
CA VAL A 21 -23.63 1.71 -32.18
C VAL A 21 -22.79 2.63 -31.28
N VAL A 22 -21.62 3.07 -31.74
CA VAL A 22 -20.66 3.85 -30.93
C VAL A 22 -20.89 5.38 -30.94
N GLY A 23 -21.54 5.92 -31.98
CA GLY A 23 -21.53 7.36 -32.30
C GLY A 23 -22.06 8.34 -31.22
N GLU A 24 -21.71 9.64 -31.39
CA GLU A 24 -21.83 10.77 -30.44
C GLU A 24 -23.19 11.01 -29.76
N ARG A 25 -24.27 10.38 -30.22
CA ARG A 25 -25.61 10.49 -29.63
C ARG A 25 -26.13 9.19 -29.01
N GLY A 26 -25.34 8.13 -28.93
CA GLY A 26 -25.47 6.99 -28.00
C GLY A 26 -26.88 6.55 -27.58
N ALA A 27 -27.90 6.61 -28.45
CA ALA A 27 -29.27 6.31 -28.08
C ALA A 27 -29.55 4.80 -28.21
N HIS A 28 -28.59 3.97 -27.82
CA HIS A 28 -28.79 2.53 -27.70
C HIS A 28 -29.14 2.22 -26.24
N ARG A 29 -30.23 1.48 -26.06
CA ARG A 29 -30.56 0.90 -24.76
C ARG A 29 -29.71 -0.35 -24.61
N GLU A 30 -28.93 -0.40 -23.54
CA GLU A 30 -28.30 -1.64 -23.09
C GLU A 30 -29.40 -2.63 -22.68
N VAL A 31 -29.32 -3.85 -23.21
CA VAL A 31 -30.26 -4.94 -22.95
C VAL A 31 -29.52 -6.21 -22.55
N THR A 32 -30.22 -7.19 -22.02
CA THR A 32 -29.64 -8.52 -21.81
C THR A 32 -29.51 -9.27 -23.14
N ILE A 33 -28.67 -10.31 -23.18
CA ILE A 33 -28.60 -11.20 -24.36
C ILE A 33 -29.99 -11.76 -24.71
N ASP A 34 -30.80 -12.09 -23.71
CA ASP A 34 -32.14 -12.65 -23.87
C ASP A 34 -33.09 -11.69 -24.61
N ASP A 35 -32.89 -10.39 -24.47
CA ASP A 35 -33.71 -9.35 -25.08
C ASP A 35 -33.25 -8.97 -26.50
N LEU A 36 -32.17 -9.58 -27.02
CA LEU A 36 -31.67 -9.26 -28.36
C LEU A 36 -32.69 -9.61 -29.46
N PRO A 37 -32.88 -8.77 -30.48
CA PRO A 37 -33.79 -9.05 -31.59
C PRO A 37 -33.14 -9.96 -32.66
N ILE A 38 -32.55 -11.08 -32.24
CA ILE A 38 -31.91 -12.11 -33.08
C ILE A 38 -32.41 -13.52 -32.71
N PRO A 39 -32.16 -14.57 -33.51
CA PRO A 39 -32.62 -15.93 -33.20
C PRO A 39 -32.07 -16.47 -31.87
N HIS A 40 -32.88 -17.25 -31.14
CA HIS A 40 -32.51 -17.79 -29.83
C HIS A 40 -31.21 -18.61 -29.84
N GLY A 41 -30.99 -19.45 -30.85
CA GLY A 41 -29.75 -20.22 -30.98
C GLY A 41 -28.51 -19.32 -31.08
N THR A 42 -28.62 -18.21 -31.81
CA THR A 42 -27.55 -17.21 -31.94
C THR A 42 -27.27 -16.48 -30.62
N LYS A 43 -28.29 -16.25 -29.79
CA LYS A 43 -28.12 -15.68 -28.45
C LYS A 43 -27.30 -16.62 -27.56
N GLN A 44 -27.64 -17.91 -27.54
CA GLN A 44 -26.91 -18.92 -26.77
C GLN A 44 -25.47 -19.09 -27.23
N GLU A 45 -25.23 -19.02 -28.55
CA GLU A 45 -23.90 -19.03 -29.13
C GLU A 45 -23.07 -17.84 -28.64
N LEU A 46 -23.63 -16.61 -28.70
CA LEU A 46 -22.97 -15.40 -28.23
C LEU A 46 -22.66 -15.46 -26.73
N GLU A 47 -23.60 -15.93 -25.91
CA GLU A 47 -23.38 -16.09 -24.47
C GLU A 47 -22.25 -17.10 -24.17
N THR A 48 -22.23 -18.21 -24.90
CA THR A 48 -21.19 -19.23 -24.77
C THR A 48 -19.82 -18.65 -25.11
N ILE A 49 -19.73 -17.87 -26.18
CA ILE A 49 -18.48 -17.21 -26.59
C ILE A 49 -18.04 -16.20 -25.54
N ALA A 50 -18.93 -15.34 -25.04
CA ALA A 50 -18.60 -14.38 -23.99
C ALA A 50 -18.04 -15.05 -22.73
N ARG A 51 -18.66 -16.15 -22.28
CA ARG A 51 -18.18 -16.94 -21.13
C ARG A 51 -16.84 -17.62 -21.40
N LEU A 52 -16.59 -18.10 -22.62
CA LEU A 52 -15.31 -18.69 -23.01
C LEU A 52 -14.19 -17.66 -22.99
N LEU A 53 -14.43 -16.46 -23.53
CA LEU A 53 -13.46 -15.38 -23.56
C LEU A 53 -13.12 -14.91 -22.13
N GLU A 54 -14.13 -14.70 -21.28
CA GLU A 54 -13.91 -14.32 -19.88
C GLU A 54 -13.09 -15.37 -19.10
N ARG A 55 -13.35 -16.67 -19.35
CA ARG A 55 -12.58 -17.77 -18.77
C ARG A 55 -11.17 -17.90 -19.32
N HIS A 56 -10.96 -17.54 -20.59
CA HIS A 56 -9.65 -17.65 -21.23
C HIS A 56 -8.70 -16.54 -20.75
N PHE A 57 -9.22 -15.33 -20.58
CA PHE A 57 -8.41 -14.17 -20.18
C PHE A 57 -8.41 -13.91 -18.66
N ASP A 58 -9.24 -14.61 -17.89
CA ASP A 58 -9.51 -14.34 -16.47
C ASP A 58 -9.85 -12.87 -16.20
N LYS A 59 -10.51 -12.22 -17.16
CA LYS A 59 -10.86 -10.79 -17.13
C LYS A 59 -12.20 -10.58 -17.80
N SER A 60 -12.94 -9.56 -17.35
CA SER A 60 -14.14 -9.11 -18.06
C SER A 60 -13.76 -8.67 -19.48
N GLN A 61 -14.59 -9.05 -20.46
CA GLN A 61 -14.34 -8.82 -21.88
C GLN A 61 -15.41 -7.92 -22.50
N ASP A 62 -14.97 -6.96 -23.31
CA ASP A 62 -15.77 -6.31 -24.34
C ASP A 62 -15.74 -7.23 -25.56
N VAL A 63 -16.91 -7.57 -26.11
CA VAL A 63 -16.99 -8.42 -27.29
C VAL A 63 -17.74 -7.67 -28.38
N GLU A 64 -17.02 -7.27 -29.42
CA GLU A 64 -17.62 -6.72 -30.62
C GLU A 64 -18.05 -7.86 -31.54
N PHE A 65 -19.32 -7.86 -31.92
CA PHE A 65 -19.88 -8.88 -32.80
C PHE A 65 -20.76 -8.26 -33.88
N THR A 66 -21.00 -9.02 -34.95
CA THR A 66 -22.06 -8.74 -35.92
C THR A 66 -22.86 -10.00 -36.24
N PHE A 67 -24.13 -9.82 -36.58
CA PHE A 67 -25.01 -10.89 -37.05
C PHE A 67 -25.52 -10.52 -38.45
N ASP A 68 -25.16 -11.31 -39.45
CA ASP A 68 -25.47 -11.01 -40.86
C ASP A 68 -26.87 -11.49 -41.29
N GLY A 69 -27.65 -12.09 -40.37
CA GLY A 69 -28.93 -12.73 -40.64
C GLY A 69 -28.85 -14.25 -40.70
N THR A 70 -27.65 -14.81 -40.86
CA THR A 70 -27.39 -16.26 -40.93
C THR A 70 -26.32 -16.72 -39.95
N ARG A 71 -25.29 -15.91 -39.71
CA ARG A 71 -24.12 -16.25 -38.90
C ARG A 71 -23.75 -15.13 -37.93
N LEU A 72 -23.31 -15.55 -36.74
CA LEU A 72 -22.67 -14.70 -35.76
C LEU A 72 -21.17 -14.60 -36.08
N TRP A 73 -20.65 -13.39 -36.04
CA TRP A 73 -19.23 -13.11 -36.22
C TRP A 73 -18.71 -12.34 -35.03
N VAL A 74 -17.65 -12.81 -34.39
CA VAL A 74 -16.90 -12.03 -33.40
C VAL A 74 -15.81 -11.27 -34.14
N LEU A 75 -15.82 -9.95 -33.99
CA LEU A 75 -14.93 -9.05 -34.70
C LEU A 75 -13.71 -8.71 -33.85
N GLN A 76 -13.94 -8.44 -32.56
CA GLN A 76 -12.90 -8.05 -31.62
C GLN A 76 -13.30 -8.47 -30.21
N THR A 77 -12.31 -8.81 -29.40
CA THR A 77 -12.44 -8.91 -27.94
C THR A 77 -11.35 -8.08 -27.29
N ARG A 78 -11.63 -7.52 -26.12
CA ARG A 78 -10.63 -6.79 -25.33
C ARG A 78 -11.00 -6.80 -23.86
N ASP A 79 -9.98 -6.66 -23.01
CA ASP A 79 -10.18 -6.46 -21.58
C ASP A 79 -10.98 -5.17 -21.32
N VAL A 80 -12.01 -5.27 -20.49
CA VAL A 80 -12.79 -4.13 -20.00
C VAL A 80 -12.43 -3.88 -18.55
N PRO A 81 -12.01 -2.65 -18.20
CA PRO A 81 -11.88 -2.30 -16.80
C PRO A 81 -13.26 -2.23 -16.17
N LEU A 82 -13.43 -2.89 -15.02
CA LEU A 82 -14.67 -2.87 -14.26
C LEU A 82 -14.64 -1.71 -13.25
N PRO A 83 -15.80 -1.09 -12.93
CA PRO A 83 -15.92 -0.22 -11.77
C PRO A 83 -15.50 -0.97 -10.48
N PRO A 84 -14.95 -0.30 -9.47
CA PRO A 84 -14.32 -0.96 -8.32
C PRO A 84 -15.18 -2.03 -7.60
N VAL A 85 -16.47 -1.77 -7.33
CA VAL A 85 -17.38 -2.77 -6.72
C VAL A 85 -17.54 -3.98 -7.64
N ALA A 86 -17.70 -3.74 -8.94
CA ALA A 86 -17.86 -4.81 -9.91
C ALA A 86 -16.57 -5.62 -10.06
N HIS A 87 -15.41 -4.96 -10.03
CA HIS A 87 -14.11 -5.60 -10.04
C HIS A 87 -13.90 -6.48 -8.79
N PHE A 88 -14.23 -5.95 -7.61
CA PHE A 88 -14.20 -6.70 -6.36
C PHE A 88 -15.06 -7.97 -6.45
N ARG A 89 -16.32 -7.85 -6.88
CA ARG A 89 -17.22 -9.00 -7.04
C ARG A 89 -16.75 -10.00 -8.09
N PHE A 90 -16.19 -9.52 -9.21
CA PHE A 90 -15.58 -10.35 -10.23
C PHE A 90 -14.43 -11.19 -9.66
N LEU A 91 -13.49 -10.55 -8.97
CA LEU A 91 -12.35 -11.23 -8.35
C LEU A 91 -12.78 -12.20 -7.25
N ARG A 92 -13.76 -11.81 -6.44
CA ARG A 92 -14.33 -12.69 -5.40
C ARG A 92 -14.97 -13.93 -6.03
N ARG A 93 -15.72 -13.79 -7.13
CA ARG A 93 -16.26 -14.94 -7.87
C ARG A 93 -15.13 -15.84 -8.39
N LEU A 94 -14.09 -15.27 -8.98
CA LEU A 94 -12.94 -16.07 -9.46
C LEU A 94 -12.20 -16.79 -8.32
N LEU A 95 -12.16 -16.20 -7.13
CA LEU A 95 -11.64 -16.83 -5.92
C LEU A 95 -12.51 -18.02 -5.48
N GLU A 96 -13.83 -17.80 -5.40
CA GLU A 96 -14.82 -18.81 -5.03
C GLU A 96 -14.86 -19.99 -6.03
N ASP A 97 -14.70 -19.69 -7.33
CA ASP A 97 -14.61 -20.67 -8.41
C ASP A 97 -13.25 -21.41 -8.45
N GLY A 98 -12.30 -21.03 -7.59
CA GLY A 98 -10.95 -21.61 -7.54
C GLY A 98 -10.07 -21.29 -8.77
N LYS A 99 -10.45 -20.29 -9.57
CA LYS A 99 -9.71 -19.84 -10.76
C LYS A 99 -8.51 -18.98 -10.40
N LEU A 100 -8.69 -18.16 -9.37
CA LEU A 100 -7.62 -17.39 -8.77
C LEU A 100 -7.46 -17.82 -7.32
N ASN A 101 -6.23 -17.82 -6.82
CA ASN A 101 -5.99 -17.87 -5.38
C ASN A 101 -6.01 -16.45 -4.78
N GLU A 102 -6.06 -16.39 -3.44
CA GLU A 102 -6.12 -15.12 -2.69
C GLU A 102 -4.99 -14.16 -3.08
N LYS A 103 -3.78 -14.68 -3.33
CA LYS A 103 -2.63 -13.86 -3.74
C LYS A 103 -2.85 -13.22 -5.11
N GLU A 104 -3.43 -13.93 -6.06
CA GLU A 104 -3.73 -13.42 -7.40
C GLU A 104 -4.85 -12.39 -7.38
N VAL A 105 -5.87 -12.60 -6.56
CA VAL A 105 -6.95 -11.63 -6.36
C VAL A 105 -6.43 -10.34 -5.76
N MET A 106 -5.66 -10.46 -4.68
CA MET A 106 -5.07 -9.32 -3.99
C MET A 106 -4.02 -8.59 -4.83
N ARG A 107 -3.44 -9.23 -5.85
CA ARG A 107 -2.61 -8.56 -6.88
C ARG A 107 -3.43 -7.71 -7.83
N ARG A 108 -4.63 -8.16 -8.17
CA ARG A 108 -5.46 -7.54 -9.21
C ARG A 108 -6.27 -6.35 -8.70
N ILE A 109 -6.64 -6.33 -7.42
CA ILE A 109 -7.36 -5.20 -6.81
C ILE A 109 -6.39 -4.17 -6.19
N SER A 110 -6.56 -2.89 -6.49
CA SER A 110 -5.75 -1.81 -5.93
C SER A 110 -6.25 -1.32 -4.56
N ILE A 111 -5.39 -0.59 -3.83
CA ILE A 111 -5.77 0.05 -2.56
C ILE A 111 -6.80 1.14 -2.80
N GLN A 112 -6.61 1.91 -3.87
CA GLN A 112 -7.48 3.00 -4.28
C GLN A 112 -8.88 2.48 -4.60
N GLU A 113 -8.99 1.34 -5.28
CA GLU A 113 -10.27 0.68 -5.52
C GLU A 113 -10.94 0.29 -4.19
N LEU A 114 -10.25 -0.42 -3.31
CA LEU A 114 -10.80 -0.80 -2.00
C LEU A 114 -11.22 0.42 -1.17
N GLN A 115 -10.39 1.47 -1.15
CA GLN A 115 -10.69 2.72 -0.46
C GLN A 115 -11.94 3.40 -1.05
N SER A 116 -12.06 3.43 -2.38
CA SER A 116 -13.23 4.00 -3.07
C SER A 116 -14.53 3.25 -2.75
N ILE A 117 -14.44 1.93 -2.55
CA ILE A 117 -15.57 1.08 -2.16
C ILE A 117 -16.01 1.37 -0.72
N LEU A 118 -15.05 1.69 0.16
CA LEU A 118 -15.29 1.97 1.59
C LEU A 118 -15.76 3.42 1.86
N VAL A 119 -15.87 4.28 0.84
CA VAL A 119 -16.36 5.65 1.03
C VAL A 119 -17.80 5.64 1.57
N PRO A 120 -18.09 6.39 2.66
CA PRO A 120 -19.44 6.44 3.20
C PRO A 120 -20.46 6.97 2.18
N PRO A 121 -21.67 6.40 2.14
CA PRO A 121 -22.72 6.84 1.22
C PRO A 121 -23.26 8.22 1.62
N LEU A 122 -23.94 8.87 0.68
CA LEU A 122 -24.69 10.10 0.95
C LEU A 122 -25.85 9.87 1.93
N GLU A 123 -26.18 10.89 2.73
CA GLU A 123 -27.28 10.89 3.70
C GLU A 123 -28.63 10.54 3.04
N PRO A 124 -29.22 9.35 3.29
CA PRO A 124 -30.36 8.86 2.52
C PRO A 124 -31.60 9.74 2.61
N GLU A 125 -31.84 10.35 3.77
CA GLU A 125 -32.97 11.27 3.96
C GLU A 125 -32.81 12.55 3.15
N ILE A 126 -31.58 13.05 3.03
CA ILE A 126 -31.26 14.23 2.24
C ILE A 126 -31.37 13.90 0.75
N VAL A 127 -30.84 12.75 0.32
CA VAL A 127 -31.02 12.26 -1.06
C VAL A 127 -32.51 12.15 -1.40
N ALA A 128 -33.31 11.50 -0.55
CA ALA A 128 -34.74 11.35 -0.75
C ALA A 128 -35.49 12.70 -0.75
N ARG A 129 -35.05 13.67 0.06
CA ARG A 129 -35.57 15.04 0.02
C ARG A 129 -35.22 15.73 -1.29
N LYS A 130 -33.96 15.70 -1.71
CA LYS A 130 -33.45 16.33 -2.94
C LYS A 130 -34.19 15.82 -4.19
N LYS A 131 -34.45 14.51 -4.26
CA LYS A 131 -35.28 13.90 -5.32
C LYS A 131 -36.72 14.43 -5.33
N ARG A 132 -37.30 14.70 -4.17
CA ARG A 132 -38.67 15.24 -4.04
C ARG A 132 -38.76 16.74 -4.31
N THR A 133 -37.71 17.50 -4.02
CA THR A 133 -37.71 18.97 -4.13
C THR A 133 -37.25 19.51 -5.48
N GLY A 134 -36.95 18.64 -6.45
CA GLY A 134 -36.45 19.06 -7.77
C GLY A 134 -34.96 19.42 -7.78
N ASP A 135 -34.22 19.11 -6.71
CA ASP A 135 -32.78 19.31 -6.63
C ASP A 135 -31.97 18.12 -7.18
N PHE A 136 -32.65 17.07 -7.65
CA PHE A 136 -32.03 16.02 -8.47
C PHE A 136 -31.83 16.56 -9.89
N LEU A 137 -30.58 16.68 -10.33
CA LEU A 137 -30.23 17.31 -11.60
C LEU A 137 -30.23 16.31 -12.75
N CYS A 138 -29.53 15.19 -12.60
CA CYS A 138 -29.46 14.13 -13.59
C CYS A 138 -28.87 12.85 -13.00
N SER A 139 -28.87 11.78 -13.78
CA SER A 139 -28.11 10.56 -13.52
C SER A 139 -27.36 10.11 -14.78
N GLY A 140 -26.29 9.34 -14.60
CA GLY A 140 -25.52 8.76 -15.70
C GLY A 140 -24.80 7.48 -15.32
N THR A 141 -23.94 7.01 -16.22
CA THR A 141 -23.08 5.84 -16.03
C THR A 141 -21.89 6.22 -15.15
N SER A 142 -21.89 5.77 -13.89
CA SER A 142 -20.69 5.81 -13.06
C SER A 142 -19.54 4.98 -13.66
N ILE A 143 -18.37 5.61 -13.75
CA ILE A 143 -17.08 5.00 -14.14
C ILE A 143 -16.22 4.72 -12.91
N SER A 144 -16.38 5.51 -11.84
CA SER A 144 -15.61 5.39 -10.60
C SER A 144 -16.47 5.69 -9.39
N LEU A 145 -16.06 5.13 -8.24
CA LEU A 145 -16.76 5.29 -6.97
C LEU A 145 -16.21 6.45 -6.16
N GLY A 146 -17.02 6.92 -5.23
CA GLY A 146 -16.73 8.05 -4.37
C GLY A 146 -17.83 9.10 -4.45
N ASN A 147 -17.80 10.03 -3.52
CA ASN A 147 -18.74 11.14 -3.44
C ASN A 147 -17.95 12.43 -3.36
N SER A 148 -18.29 13.41 -4.19
CA SER A 148 -17.63 14.71 -4.19
C SER A 148 -18.67 15.82 -4.28
N TYR A 149 -18.35 16.98 -3.71
CA TYR A 149 -19.11 18.20 -3.92
C TYR A 149 -18.17 19.33 -4.26
N GLY A 150 -18.64 20.30 -5.04
CA GLY A 150 -17.82 21.40 -5.51
C GLY A 150 -18.58 22.36 -6.41
N VAL A 151 -17.91 23.46 -6.75
CA VAL A 151 -18.40 24.44 -7.73
C VAL A 151 -18.26 23.86 -9.14
N VAL A 152 -19.28 24.03 -9.96
CA VAL A 152 -19.26 23.63 -11.37
C VAL A 152 -18.33 24.53 -12.17
N VAL A 153 -17.39 23.91 -12.88
CA VAL A 153 -16.56 24.55 -13.91
C VAL A 153 -16.79 23.88 -15.26
N SER A 154 -16.65 24.65 -16.33
CA SER A 154 -16.91 24.24 -17.71
C SER A 154 -15.64 23.85 -18.49
N SER A 155 -14.47 24.23 -17.96
CA SER A 155 -13.15 23.89 -18.50
C SER A 155 -12.15 23.58 -17.39
N LEU A 156 -11.04 22.93 -17.75
CA LEU A 156 -9.97 22.66 -16.80
C LEU A 156 -9.22 23.93 -16.43
N GLU A 157 -9.04 24.85 -17.38
CA GLU A 157 -8.40 26.13 -17.18
C GLU A 157 -9.16 26.98 -16.15
N GLU A 158 -10.49 26.98 -16.22
CA GLU A 158 -11.37 27.65 -15.26
C GLU A 158 -11.22 27.09 -13.84
N SER A 159 -10.73 25.86 -13.67
CA SER A 159 -10.46 25.33 -12.33
C SER A 159 -9.39 26.14 -11.60
N HIS A 160 -8.45 26.78 -12.31
CA HIS A 160 -7.40 27.59 -11.69
C HIS A 160 -7.94 28.86 -11.01
N ASP A 161 -9.07 29.38 -11.48
CA ASP A 161 -9.74 30.53 -10.86
C ASP A 161 -10.34 30.18 -9.48
N TYR A 162 -10.46 28.90 -9.19
CA TYR A 162 -10.98 28.33 -7.94
C TYR A 162 -9.90 27.57 -7.16
N ALA A 163 -8.64 28.05 -7.18
CA ALA A 163 -7.49 27.32 -6.61
C ALA A 163 -7.64 26.85 -5.15
N ASP A 164 -8.46 27.56 -4.35
CA ASP A 164 -8.73 27.26 -2.94
C ASP A 164 -10.07 26.53 -2.71
N GLN A 165 -10.80 26.18 -3.78
CA GLN A 165 -12.09 25.50 -3.71
C GLN A 165 -12.09 24.20 -4.51
N MET A 166 -12.85 23.23 -4.04
CA MET A 166 -13.10 22.00 -4.78
C MET A 166 -14.07 22.26 -5.93
N VAL A 167 -13.75 21.77 -7.12
CA VAL A 167 -14.56 21.97 -8.33
C VAL A 167 -14.96 20.66 -8.99
N ILE A 168 -16.07 20.70 -9.73
CA ILE A 168 -16.57 19.58 -10.52
C ILE A 168 -16.60 20.02 -11.98
N LEU A 169 -15.85 19.30 -12.82
CA LEU A 169 -15.79 19.56 -14.26
C LEU A 169 -17.05 19.00 -14.93
N ILE A 170 -17.77 19.87 -15.65
CA ILE A 170 -18.93 19.49 -16.45
C ILE A 170 -18.62 19.70 -17.92
N LYS A 171 -18.73 18.65 -18.75
CA LYS A 171 -18.58 18.77 -20.22
C LYS A 171 -19.68 18.03 -20.96
N GLN A 172 -20.28 18.65 -21.97
CA GLN A 172 -21.17 17.92 -22.90
C GLN A 172 -20.40 16.83 -23.65
N THR A 173 -19.15 17.13 -24.02
CA THR A 173 -18.24 16.21 -24.69
C THR A 173 -16.88 16.28 -24.00
N LEU A 174 -16.58 15.26 -23.19
CA LEU A 174 -15.27 15.04 -22.61
C LEU A 174 -14.34 14.42 -23.66
N THR A 175 -13.11 14.90 -23.73
CA THR A 175 -12.11 14.47 -24.72
C THR A 175 -10.99 13.64 -24.09
N MET A 176 -10.19 12.97 -24.93
CA MET A 176 -8.99 12.27 -24.46
C MET A 176 -7.94 13.22 -23.86
N SER A 177 -7.81 14.43 -24.42
CA SER A 177 -6.90 15.45 -23.89
C SER A 177 -7.29 15.83 -22.47
N ASP A 178 -8.58 16.12 -22.23
CA ASP A 178 -9.08 16.44 -20.89
C ASP A 178 -8.74 15.33 -19.88
N MET A 179 -8.94 14.07 -20.29
CA MET A 179 -8.67 12.91 -19.43
C MET A 179 -7.18 12.72 -19.16
N THR A 180 -6.33 12.92 -20.15
CA THR A 180 -4.88 12.86 -19.99
C THR A 180 -4.37 13.97 -19.07
N GLU A 181 -4.92 15.17 -19.22
CA GLU A 181 -4.62 16.30 -18.34
C GLU A 181 -5.05 16.04 -16.90
N LEU A 182 -6.22 15.43 -16.69
CA LEU A 182 -6.68 15.02 -15.38
C LEU A 182 -5.86 13.88 -14.73
N LEU A 183 -4.96 13.22 -15.46
CA LEU A 183 -3.99 12.29 -14.86
C LEU A 183 -2.83 13.02 -14.17
N ASP A 184 -2.53 14.25 -14.57
CA ASP A 184 -1.55 15.10 -13.91
C ASP A 184 -2.15 15.65 -12.60
N LYS A 185 -1.77 15.01 -11.49
CA LYS A 185 -2.32 15.29 -10.16
C LYS A 185 -1.92 16.66 -9.63
N ASP A 186 -0.77 17.17 -10.05
CA ASP A 186 -0.23 18.44 -9.56
C ASP A 186 -0.88 19.62 -10.27
N LYS A 187 -1.22 19.45 -11.55
CA LYS A 187 -1.85 20.50 -12.37
C LYS A 187 -3.30 20.79 -11.97
N TYR A 188 -4.12 19.76 -11.75
CA TYR A 188 -5.56 19.90 -11.50
C TYR A 188 -6.00 19.30 -10.16
N ARG A 189 -5.29 19.70 -9.09
CA ARG A 189 -5.49 19.19 -7.72
C ARG A 189 -6.86 19.49 -7.13
N ASN A 190 -7.49 20.59 -7.54
CA ASN A 190 -8.75 21.06 -6.98
C ASN A 190 -9.98 20.52 -7.73
N VAL A 191 -9.77 19.83 -8.85
CA VAL A 191 -10.84 19.10 -9.55
C VAL A 191 -11.09 17.79 -8.80
N VAL A 192 -12.31 17.65 -8.25
CA VAL A 192 -12.71 16.54 -7.39
C VAL A 192 -13.83 15.69 -7.98
N GLY A 193 -14.29 15.96 -9.20
CA GLY A 193 -15.29 15.17 -9.88
C GLY A 193 -15.46 15.56 -11.35
N VAL A 194 -15.97 14.64 -12.15
CA VAL A 194 -16.30 14.88 -13.57
C VAL A 194 -17.70 14.37 -13.88
N VAL A 195 -18.50 15.19 -14.57
CA VAL A 195 -19.77 14.75 -15.16
C VAL A 195 -19.76 15.09 -16.65
N ALA A 196 -19.96 14.07 -17.49
CA ALA A 196 -19.90 14.21 -18.93
C ALA A 196 -21.20 13.75 -19.61
N GLY A 197 -21.56 14.45 -20.68
CA GLY A 197 -22.70 14.10 -21.54
C GLY A 197 -22.44 12.90 -22.46
N ASN A 198 -21.18 12.56 -22.69
CA ASN A 198 -20.73 11.43 -23.49
C ASN A 198 -19.93 10.42 -22.65
N GLY A 199 -19.63 9.27 -23.24
CA GLY A 199 -18.76 8.24 -22.68
C GLY A 199 -19.53 6.99 -22.23
N GLY A 200 -19.35 5.88 -22.94
CA GLY A 200 -19.80 4.57 -22.45
C GLY A 200 -18.71 3.89 -21.63
N ILE A 201 -19.06 2.89 -20.81
CA ILE A 201 -18.10 2.11 -20.01
C ILE A 201 -17.05 1.38 -20.87
N GLY A 202 -17.40 1.03 -22.10
CA GLY A 202 -16.48 0.47 -23.11
C GLY A 202 -15.74 1.53 -23.96
N SER A 203 -15.93 2.83 -23.72
CA SER A 203 -15.26 3.84 -24.54
C SER A 203 -13.75 3.96 -24.24
N HIS A 204 -12.96 4.43 -25.21
CA HIS A 204 -11.54 4.72 -24.99
C HIS A 204 -11.30 5.72 -23.86
N ILE A 205 -12.23 6.68 -23.69
CA ILE A 205 -12.23 7.69 -22.62
C ILE A 205 -12.48 7.02 -21.27
N ALA A 206 -13.45 6.10 -21.16
CA ALA A 206 -13.73 5.38 -19.91
C ALA A 206 -12.54 4.57 -19.40
N ARG A 207 -11.71 4.03 -20.30
CA ARG A 207 -10.47 3.33 -19.92
C ARG A 207 -9.45 4.24 -19.23
N ILE A 208 -9.35 5.50 -19.63
CA ILE A 208 -8.54 6.48 -18.89
C ILE A 208 -9.32 6.97 -17.66
N GLY A 209 -10.64 7.04 -17.78
CA GLY A 209 -11.57 7.41 -16.71
C GLY A 209 -11.48 6.54 -15.48
N THR A 210 -11.21 5.25 -15.60
CA THR A 210 -11.00 4.43 -14.40
C THR A 210 -9.74 4.85 -13.62
N ARG A 211 -8.66 5.25 -14.31
CA ARG A 211 -7.42 5.75 -13.67
C ARG A 211 -7.60 7.13 -13.03
N VAL A 212 -8.26 8.06 -13.72
CA VAL A 212 -8.65 9.35 -13.12
C VAL A 212 -9.65 9.13 -11.99
N GLY A 213 -10.49 8.11 -12.14
CA GLY A 213 -11.52 7.68 -11.22
C GLY A 213 -11.00 7.16 -9.88
N GLU A 214 -9.74 6.74 -9.80
CA GLU A 214 -9.08 6.37 -8.55
C GLU A 214 -9.04 7.53 -7.53
N ARG A 215 -9.16 8.79 -8.00
CA ARG A 215 -9.12 9.98 -7.13
C ARG A 215 -10.45 10.72 -7.02
N MET A 216 -11.40 10.48 -7.92
CA MET A 216 -12.64 11.25 -7.98
C MET A 216 -13.79 10.47 -8.63
N PRO A 217 -15.05 10.78 -8.31
CA PRO A 217 -16.19 10.26 -9.04
C PRO A 217 -16.25 10.81 -10.47
N ILE A 218 -16.53 9.92 -11.42
CA ILE A 218 -16.74 10.23 -12.82
C ILE A 218 -18.07 9.63 -13.27
N VAL A 219 -18.95 10.48 -13.80
CA VAL A 219 -20.26 10.08 -14.32
C VAL A 219 -20.35 10.45 -15.80
N PHE A 220 -20.54 9.47 -16.65
CA PHE A 220 -20.73 9.66 -18.09
C PHE A 220 -22.19 9.51 -18.53
N ASN A 221 -22.49 9.87 -19.78
CA ASN A 221 -23.84 9.80 -20.34
C ASN A 221 -24.90 10.52 -19.48
N ALA A 222 -24.49 11.56 -18.75
CA ALA A 222 -25.37 12.35 -17.91
C ALA A 222 -26.04 13.47 -18.72
N GLN A 223 -27.25 13.88 -18.35
CA GLN A 223 -27.91 15.03 -18.95
C GLN A 223 -27.32 16.35 -18.40
N VAL A 224 -26.08 16.66 -18.77
CA VAL A 224 -25.35 17.82 -18.21
C VAL A 224 -25.99 19.17 -18.49
N SER A 225 -26.89 19.28 -19.47
CA SER A 225 -27.65 20.49 -19.76
C SER A 225 -28.60 20.92 -18.63
N THR A 226 -28.87 20.05 -17.65
CA THR A 226 -29.65 20.38 -16.46
C THR A 226 -28.81 21.06 -15.36
N ILE A 227 -27.48 21.09 -15.52
CA ILE A 227 -26.53 21.63 -14.55
C ILE A 227 -26.13 23.04 -15.00
N SER A 228 -26.28 24.02 -14.11
CA SER A 228 -25.87 25.39 -14.40
C SER A 228 -24.38 25.59 -14.11
N PRO A 229 -23.63 26.33 -14.96
CA PRO A 229 -22.27 26.75 -14.63
C PRO A 229 -22.22 27.50 -13.30
N TYR A 230 -21.10 27.39 -12.57
CA TYR A 230 -20.87 28.06 -11.27
C TYR A 230 -21.77 27.61 -10.12
N GLU A 231 -22.65 26.65 -10.36
CA GLU A 231 -23.50 26.09 -9.32
C GLU A 231 -22.70 25.16 -8.41
N PHE A 232 -23.06 25.11 -7.13
CA PHE A 232 -22.53 24.10 -6.22
C PHE A 232 -23.34 22.81 -6.37
N ILE A 233 -22.68 21.68 -6.64
CA ILE A 233 -23.34 20.39 -6.81
C ILE A 233 -22.67 19.29 -5.97
N THR A 234 -23.39 18.18 -5.78
CA THR A 234 -22.86 16.92 -5.27
C THR A 234 -22.99 15.85 -6.34
N VAL A 235 -21.91 15.11 -6.57
CA VAL A 235 -21.88 13.95 -7.45
C VAL A 235 -21.78 12.71 -6.57
N ASP A 236 -22.79 11.84 -6.69
CA ASP A 236 -22.76 10.48 -6.20
C ASP A 236 -22.15 9.59 -7.28
N GLY A 237 -20.84 9.33 -7.19
CA GLY A 237 -20.16 8.41 -8.09
C GLY A 237 -20.57 6.96 -7.88
N VAL A 238 -21.32 6.65 -6.83
CA VAL A 238 -21.77 5.28 -6.55
C VAL A 238 -23.05 4.97 -7.33
N SER A 239 -24.06 5.86 -7.27
CA SER A 239 -25.30 5.71 -8.03
C SER A 239 -25.25 6.36 -9.42
N GLY A 240 -24.26 7.22 -9.69
CA GLY A 240 -24.19 8.06 -10.88
C GLY A 240 -25.16 9.24 -10.82
N GLU A 241 -25.74 9.56 -9.66
CA GLU A 241 -26.70 10.65 -9.48
C GLU A 241 -26.01 11.97 -9.16
N VAL A 242 -26.58 13.07 -9.66
CA VAL A 242 -26.06 14.43 -9.46
C VAL A 242 -27.14 15.29 -8.83
N PHE A 243 -26.78 16.00 -7.76
CA PHE A 243 -27.69 16.80 -6.95
C PHE A 243 -27.22 18.25 -6.83
N ARG A 244 -28.18 19.17 -6.76
CA ARG A 244 -27.95 20.57 -6.45
C ARG A 244 -27.57 20.77 -4.99
N GLY A 245 -26.53 21.57 -4.74
CA GLY A 245 -26.00 21.87 -3.41
C GLY A 245 -25.24 20.70 -2.78
N ILE A 246 -24.96 20.83 -1.49
CA ILE A 246 -24.23 19.81 -0.71
C ILE A 246 -25.19 18.74 -0.20
N VAL A 247 -24.84 17.48 -0.46
CA VAL A 247 -25.39 16.31 0.23
C VAL A 247 -24.28 15.73 1.09
N PRO A 248 -24.39 15.80 2.43
CA PRO A 248 -23.37 15.23 3.31
C PRO A 248 -23.35 13.71 3.22
N GLN A 249 -22.22 13.13 3.58
CA GLN A 249 -22.05 11.69 3.75
C GLN A 249 -22.54 11.25 5.13
N MET A 250 -22.99 10.00 5.25
CA MET A 250 -23.31 9.40 6.54
C MET A 250 -22.07 9.27 7.43
N VAL A 251 -22.20 9.64 8.71
CA VAL A 251 -21.16 9.38 9.71
C VAL A 251 -21.09 7.88 9.99
N ASN A 252 -19.93 7.26 9.75
CA ASN A 252 -19.70 5.81 9.90
C ASN A 252 -20.70 4.94 9.10
N GLY A 253 -21.26 5.48 8.02
CA GLY A 253 -22.25 4.79 7.21
C GLY A 253 -21.65 3.69 6.36
N VAL A 254 -22.20 2.47 6.46
CA VAL A 254 -21.91 1.39 5.51
C VAL A 254 -22.73 1.61 4.24
N GLY A 255 -22.07 1.66 3.09
CA GLY A 255 -22.73 1.82 1.78
C GLY A 255 -23.75 0.71 1.52
N LYS A 256 -24.97 1.07 1.06
CA LYS A 256 -26.04 0.09 0.73
C LYS A 256 -25.72 -0.83 -0.45
N ILE A 257 -24.63 -0.58 -1.18
CA ILE A 257 -24.23 -1.39 -2.34
C ILE A 257 -23.63 -2.74 -1.93
N LEU A 258 -22.89 -2.76 -0.83
CA LEU A 258 -22.28 -3.99 -0.33
C LEU A 258 -23.23 -4.69 0.65
N THR A 259 -23.26 -6.01 0.56
CA THR A 259 -23.78 -6.82 1.68
C THR A 259 -22.83 -6.70 2.88
N PRO A 260 -23.28 -6.99 4.12
CA PRO A 260 -22.41 -6.96 5.30
C PRO A 260 -21.14 -7.81 5.15
N SER A 261 -21.27 -9.02 4.58
CA SER A 261 -20.13 -9.92 4.32
C SER A 261 -19.16 -9.37 3.28
N GLU A 262 -19.67 -8.71 2.22
CA GLU A 262 -18.80 -8.06 1.24
C GLU A 262 -18.06 -6.88 1.88
N TYR A 263 -18.72 -6.10 2.74
CA TYR A 263 -18.09 -5.00 3.44
C TYR A 263 -16.95 -5.48 4.35
N GLU A 264 -17.17 -6.54 5.14
CA GLU A 264 -16.14 -7.18 5.95
C GLU A 264 -14.96 -7.67 5.11
N THR A 265 -15.23 -8.26 3.94
CA THR A 265 -14.19 -8.75 3.03
C THR A 265 -13.37 -7.59 2.45
N VAL A 266 -14.02 -6.54 1.95
CA VAL A 266 -13.35 -5.33 1.43
C VAL A 266 -12.53 -4.67 2.54
N GLN A 267 -13.08 -4.56 3.75
CA GLN A 267 -12.37 -4.00 4.89
C GLN A 267 -11.17 -4.87 5.28
N SER A 268 -11.30 -6.20 5.25
CA SER A 268 -10.20 -7.13 5.48
C SER A 268 -9.10 -6.96 4.43
N TRP A 269 -9.44 -6.97 3.14
CA TRP A 269 -8.49 -6.78 2.04
C TRP A 269 -7.84 -5.40 2.07
N TYR A 270 -8.61 -4.37 2.43
CA TYR A 270 -8.08 -3.01 2.60
C TYR A 270 -7.10 -2.97 3.76
N ASN A 271 -7.50 -3.47 4.94
CA ASN A 271 -6.65 -3.57 6.12
C ASN A 271 -5.36 -4.34 5.83
N GLU A 272 -5.46 -5.44 5.09
CA GLU A 272 -4.31 -6.23 4.68
C GLU A 272 -3.39 -5.47 3.71
N LYS A 273 -3.96 -4.70 2.77
CA LYS A 273 -3.16 -3.84 1.88
C LYS A 273 -2.71 -2.53 2.50
N ILE A 274 -3.21 -2.09 3.65
CA ILE A 274 -2.61 -0.93 4.35
C ILE A 274 -1.59 -1.38 5.37
N SER A 275 -1.79 -2.54 6.02
CA SER A 275 -0.82 -3.14 6.93
C SER A 275 0.37 -3.70 6.15
N ASN A 276 0.09 -4.29 4.98
CA ASN A 276 1.09 -4.81 4.07
C ASN A 276 0.77 -4.45 2.60
N PRO A 277 0.91 -3.17 2.21
CA PRO A 277 0.61 -2.67 0.85
C PRO A 277 1.38 -3.33 -0.29
N TRP A 278 2.37 -4.12 0.09
CA TRP A 278 3.45 -4.55 -0.77
C TRP A 278 3.48 -6.07 -0.94
N ARG A 279 2.68 -6.85 -0.17
CA ARG A 279 2.54 -8.33 -0.24
C ARG A 279 2.25 -8.85 -1.65
N PHE A 280 1.75 -7.97 -2.52
CA PHE A 280 1.24 -8.29 -3.84
C PHE A 280 1.92 -7.53 -5.00
N ALA A 281 2.99 -6.76 -4.76
CA ALA A 281 3.70 -6.07 -5.85
C ALA A 281 4.83 -6.97 -6.42
N THR A 282 4.71 -7.46 -7.66
CA THR A 282 5.77 -8.28 -8.31
C THR A 282 5.93 -7.96 -9.80
N ASP A 283 6.14 -6.69 -10.13
CA ASP A 283 6.53 -6.24 -11.48
C ASP A 283 7.67 -5.22 -11.39
N GLU A 284 8.31 -4.88 -12.51
CA GLU A 284 9.40 -3.88 -12.60
C GLU A 284 9.01 -2.51 -12.01
N SER A 285 7.72 -2.18 -11.95
CA SER A 285 7.24 -0.94 -11.35
C SER A 285 7.23 -0.96 -9.82
N ALA A 286 7.44 -2.11 -9.17
CA ALA A 286 7.58 -2.23 -7.72
C ALA A 286 8.80 -1.47 -7.21
N PHE A 287 9.96 -1.59 -7.88
CA PHE A 287 11.16 -0.82 -7.52
C PHE A 287 10.92 0.68 -7.60
N HIS A 288 10.34 1.18 -8.70
CA HIS A 288 10.02 2.60 -8.85
C HIS A 288 9.02 3.12 -7.80
N ARG A 289 8.02 2.29 -7.43
CA ARG A 289 7.11 2.61 -6.31
C ARG A 289 7.87 2.69 -4.99
N PHE A 290 8.71 1.70 -4.66
CA PHE A 290 9.52 1.71 -3.45
C PHE A 290 10.47 2.89 -3.39
N LEU A 291 11.09 3.25 -4.52
CA LEU A 291 11.95 4.42 -4.65
C LEU A 291 11.18 5.70 -4.30
N SER A 292 9.99 5.90 -4.88
CA SER A 292 9.14 7.06 -4.59
C SER A 292 8.80 7.17 -3.09
N ILE A 293 8.39 6.05 -2.48
CA ILE A 293 8.03 6.03 -1.05
C ILE A 293 9.24 6.29 -0.17
N ALA A 294 10.39 5.68 -0.49
CA ALA A 294 11.62 5.91 0.24
C ALA A 294 12.04 7.40 0.15
N GLN A 295 11.87 8.04 -1.01
CA GLN A 295 12.11 9.47 -1.21
C GLN A 295 11.17 10.32 -0.36
N GLU A 296 9.85 10.05 -0.39
CA GLU A 296 8.86 10.75 0.43
C GLU A 296 9.14 10.58 1.94
N ALA A 297 9.45 9.36 2.36
CA ALA A 297 9.76 9.04 3.75
C ALA A 297 11.04 9.76 4.20
N ARG A 298 12.08 9.81 3.36
CA ARG A 298 13.31 10.59 3.61
C ARG A 298 13.01 12.07 3.74
N GLN A 299 12.30 12.67 2.79
CA GLN A 299 11.94 14.10 2.84
C GLN A 299 11.14 14.43 4.10
N LYS A 300 10.19 13.56 4.48
CA LYS A 300 9.42 13.72 5.70
C LYS A 300 10.29 13.58 6.95
N ALA A 301 11.24 12.65 6.95
CA ALA A 301 12.17 12.45 8.04
C ALA A 301 13.09 13.66 8.25
N GLU A 302 13.69 14.20 7.19
CA GLU A 302 14.55 15.38 7.21
C GLU A 302 13.81 16.63 7.70
N LYS A 303 12.50 16.75 7.42
CA LYS A 303 11.66 17.84 7.93
C LYS A 303 11.32 17.71 9.42
N LEU A 304 11.19 16.49 9.93
CA LEU A 304 10.70 16.22 11.29
C LEU A 304 11.82 16.05 12.32
N TYR A 305 12.97 15.54 11.90
CA TYR A 305 14.03 15.08 12.80
C TYR A 305 15.39 15.60 12.38
N GLN A 306 16.22 15.94 13.36
CA GLN A 306 17.56 16.49 13.13
C GLN A 306 18.62 15.39 13.05
N SER A 307 18.56 14.39 13.94
CA SER A 307 19.57 13.34 13.98
C SER A 307 19.45 12.34 12.83
N PRO A 308 20.57 11.89 12.22
CA PRO A 308 20.56 10.83 11.20
C PRO A 308 19.92 9.53 11.70
N LYS A 309 20.09 9.23 12.99
CA LYS A 309 19.52 8.05 13.64
C LYS A 309 17.99 8.09 13.69
N ALA A 310 17.38 9.21 14.07
CA ALA A 310 15.93 9.35 14.05
C ALA A 310 15.37 9.37 12.62
N GLN A 311 16.09 10.00 11.68
CA GLN A 311 15.70 10.01 10.27
C GLN A 311 15.70 8.59 9.67
N THR A 312 16.76 7.82 9.93
CA THR A 312 16.88 6.42 9.51
C THR A 312 15.77 5.57 10.12
N GLN A 313 15.48 5.76 11.41
CA GLN A 313 14.39 5.03 12.07
C GLN A 313 13.03 5.35 11.45
N LYS A 314 12.78 6.61 11.07
CA LYS A 314 11.55 6.98 10.38
C LYS A 314 11.42 6.25 9.04
N LEU A 315 12.52 6.11 8.32
CA LEU A 315 12.54 5.39 7.06
C LEU A 315 12.26 3.89 7.25
N ILE A 316 12.92 3.24 8.21
CA ILE A 316 12.65 1.84 8.57
C ILE A 316 11.17 1.67 8.91
N ASN A 317 10.60 2.61 9.68
CA ASN A 317 9.20 2.56 10.05
C ASN A 317 8.24 2.65 8.85
N SER A 318 8.69 3.26 7.74
CA SER A 318 7.91 3.41 6.52
C SER A 318 8.14 2.28 5.50
N LEU A 319 9.36 1.73 5.44
CA LEU A 319 9.75 0.76 4.42
C LEU A 319 9.69 -0.69 4.90
N ILE A 320 9.86 -0.94 6.20
CA ILE A 320 9.90 -2.30 6.73
C ILE A 320 8.57 -2.57 7.47
N PRO A 321 7.88 -3.70 7.19
CA PRO A 321 6.63 -4.05 7.89
C PRO A 321 6.83 -4.31 9.39
N GLU A 322 5.81 -3.97 10.21
CA GLU A 322 5.84 -4.12 11.68
C GLU A 322 5.98 -5.58 12.14
N GLU A 323 5.49 -6.51 11.33
CA GLU A 323 5.55 -7.95 11.59
C GLU A 323 6.98 -8.50 11.55
N ILE A 324 7.90 -7.80 10.88
CA ILE A 324 9.30 -8.23 10.77
C ILE A 324 10.30 -7.26 11.38
N ARG A 325 9.86 -6.14 11.95
CA ARG A 325 10.75 -5.19 12.63
C ARG A 325 10.43 -4.97 14.09
N MET A 326 11.40 -4.40 14.79
CA MET A 326 11.21 -3.75 16.06
C MET A 326 10.58 -2.38 15.84
N THR A 327 9.51 -2.10 16.57
CA THR A 327 8.85 -0.80 16.51
C THR A 327 9.55 0.17 17.45
N TYR A 328 10.10 1.24 16.86
CA TYR A 328 10.61 2.38 17.62
C TYR A 328 9.70 3.58 17.44
N THR A 329 9.29 4.16 18.55
CA THR A 329 8.62 5.45 18.60
C THR A 329 9.65 6.54 18.78
N ILE A 330 9.65 7.52 17.88
CA ILE A 330 10.51 8.70 17.97
C ILE A 330 9.78 9.75 18.79
N VAL A 331 10.42 10.26 19.85
CA VAL A 331 9.90 11.34 20.68
C VAL A 331 10.93 12.47 20.80
N LYS A 332 10.45 13.69 20.99
CA LYS A 332 11.32 14.83 21.30
C LYS A 332 11.71 14.77 22.78
N PRO A 333 12.94 15.19 23.14
CA PRO A 333 13.42 15.08 24.51
C PRO A 333 12.50 15.75 25.51
N GLN A 334 11.83 16.86 25.15
CA GLN A 334 10.94 17.62 26.01
C GLN A 334 9.58 16.93 26.29
N GLU A 335 9.22 15.88 25.55
CA GLU A 335 7.93 15.18 25.68
C GLU A 335 7.91 14.16 26.83
N LYS A 336 8.31 14.58 28.04
CA LYS A 336 8.51 13.70 29.21
C LYS A 336 7.28 12.85 29.55
N GLU A 337 6.09 13.46 29.63
CA GLU A 337 4.87 12.74 30.00
C GLU A 337 4.40 11.77 28.91
N ARG A 338 4.52 12.16 27.64
CA ARG A 338 4.24 11.26 26.51
C ARG A 338 5.17 10.04 26.55
N MET A 339 6.45 10.25 26.87
CA MET A 339 7.41 9.18 27.05
C MET A 339 7.01 8.25 28.20
N ARG A 340 6.59 8.80 29.35
CA ARG A 340 6.11 8.01 30.48
C ARG A 340 4.96 7.09 30.09
N THR A 341 3.93 7.63 29.42
CA THR A 341 2.80 6.83 28.94
C THR A 341 3.25 5.69 28.03
N LEU A 342 4.07 5.99 27.02
CA LEU A 342 4.56 4.98 26.07
C LEU A 342 5.41 3.90 26.74
N LEU A 343 6.22 4.28 27.73
CA LEU A 343 7.03 3.34 28.51
C LEU A 343 6.15 2.45 29.39
N TYR A 344 5.16 3.03 30.08
CA TYR A 344 4.20 2.25 30.87
C TYR A 344 3.41 1.26 30.00
N ASP A 345 2.86 1.72 28.87
CA ASP A 345 2.12 0.85 27.94
C ASP A 345 2.99 -0.34 27.48
N THR A 346 4.28 -0.08 27.28
CA THR A 346 5.25 -1.13 26.94
C THR A 346 5.42 -2.12 28.08
N ILE A 347 5.65 -1.65 29.31
CA ILE A 347 5.81 -2.50 30.50
C ILE A 347 4.54 -3.32 30.76
N ASP A 348 3.37 -2.69 30.69
CA ASP A 348 2.08 -3.33 30.96
C ASP A 348 1.73 -4.39 29.91
N SER A 349 2.26 -4.24 28.69
CA SER A 349 2.17 -5.28 27.63
C SER A 349 3.06 -6.51 27.89
N GLY A 350 3.78 -6.55 29.02
CA GLY A 350 4.66 -7.65 29.40
C GLY A 350 6.02 -7.63 28.71
N LYS A 351 6.47 -6.46 28.25
CA LYS A 351 7.76 -6.27 27.55
C LYS A 351 8.69 -5.37 28.35
N ASP A 352 9.98 -5.47 28.12
CA ASP A 352 10.93 -4.47 28.63
C ASP A 352 10.90 -3.24 27.71
N ALA A 353 11.13 -2.05 28.25
CA ALA A 353 11.15 -0.80 27.51
C ALA A 353 12.58 -0.26 27.38
N THR A 354 13.00 0.07 26.16
CA THR A 354 14.32 0.67 25.91
C THR A 354 14.21 2.13 25.50
N VAL A 355 15.06 2.98 26.07
CA VAL A 355 15.22 4.38 25.65
C VAL A 355 16.61 4.57 25.09
N ARG A 356 16.71 5.16 23.90
CA ARG A 356 17.97 5.40 23.20
C ARG A 356 18.08 6.85 22.78
N THR A 357 19.26 7.43 23.00
CA THR A 357 19.55 8.82 22.59
C THR A 357 19.87 8.93 21.11
N CYS A 358 19.48 10.06 20.52
CA CYS A 358 19.82 10.47 19.18
C CYS A 358 20.38 11.90 19.20
N TYR A 359 21.53 12.11 18.55
CA TYR A 359 22.27 13.36 18.61
C TYR A 359 22.41 14.01 17.23
N TYR A 360 22.55 15.33 17.23
CA TYR A 360 23.06 16.10 16.10
C TYR A 360 24.10 17.12 16.60
N PRO A 361 25.35 17.09 16.10
CA PRO A 361 25.91 16.14 15.14
C PRO A 361 25.92 14.67 15.63
N ASP A 362 25.97 13.70 14.71
CA ASP A 362 25.92 12.28 15.06
C ASP A 362 27.13 11.82 15.90
N ARG A 363 26.86 11.02 16.93
CA ARG A 363 27.86 10.50 17.87
C ARG A 363 28.03 8.99 17.68
N ARG A 364 28.70 8.59 16.60
CA ARG A 364 28.93 7.19 16.20
C ARG A 364 29.30 6.28 17.38
N GLY A 365 28.41 5.33 17.71
CA GLY A 365 28.67 4.23 18.65
C GLY A 365 28.72 4.56 20.16
N LYS A 366 28.68 5.82 20.57
CA LYS A 366 28.86 6.22 21.99
C LYS A 366 27.64 6.92 22.61
N THR A 367 26.44 6.56 22.17
CA THR A 367 25.20 7.20 22.64
C THR A 367 24.61 6.47 23.86
N PRO A 368 24.26 7.17 24.96
CA PRO A 368 23.51 6.63 26.08
C PRO A 368 22.25 5.86 25.68
N TRP A 369 21.99 4.77 26.39
CA TRP A 369 20.73 4.02 26.33
C TRP A 369 20.42 3.39 27.69
N ILE A 370 19.17 3.03 27.90
CA ILE A 370 18.71 2.34 29.11
C ILE A 370 17.65 1.29 28.75
N ASN A 371 17.57 0.22 29.55
CA ASN A 371 16.49 -0.76 29.53
C ASN A 371 15.76 -0.70 30.87
N LEU A 372 14.44 -0.62 30.81
CA LEU A 372 13.54 -0.45 31.93
C LEU A 372 12.59 -1.66 31.94
N THR A 373 12.44 -2.30 33.08
CA THR A 373 11.73 -3.58 33.21
C THR A 373 10.43 -3.48 33.99
N ASN A 374 10.19 -2.35 34.66
CA ASN A 374 9.00 -2.11 35.45
C ASN A 374 8.71 -0.60 35.57
N ARG A 375 7.49 -0.25 35.99
CA ARG A 375 7.06 1.15 36.10
C ARG A 375 7.89 1.96 37.10
N ARG A 376 8.38 1.34 38.17
CA ARG A 376 9.22 2.01 39.16
C ARG A 376 10.54 2.47 38.53
N GLU A 377 11.19 1.63 37.73
CA GLU A 377 12.39 2.01 36.98
C GLU A 377 12.13 3.13 35.97
N VAL A 378 10.93 3.19 35.39
CA VAL A 378 10.52 4.30 34.51
C VAL A 378 10.45 5.61 35.29
N ASP A 379 9.81 5.61 36.46
CA ASP A 379 9.72 6.79 37.32
C ASP A 379 11.10 7.22 37.82
N GLU A 380 11.89 6.27 38.31
CA GLU A 380 13.28 6.46 38.71
C GLU A 380 14.11 7.09 37.59
N PHE A 381 14.06 6.55 36.36
CA PHE A 381 14.78 7.11 35.23
C PHE A 381 14.33 8.52 34.85
N LEU A 382 13.02 8.79 34.86
CA LEU A 382 12.45 10.07 34.40
C LEU A 382 12.57 11.18 35.45
N ASP A 383 12.41 10.88 36.72
CA ASP A 383 12.20 11.86 37.78
C ASP A 383 13.37 12.01 38.75
N GLU A 384 14.22 10.99 38.92
CA GLU A 384 15.28 11.05 39.93
C GLU A 384 16.60 11.63 39.39
N PRO A 385 17.13 12.73 39.98
CA PRO A 385 18.33 13.42 39.47
C PRO A 385 19.65 12.64 39.64
N HIS A 386 19.72 11.66 40.54
CA HIS A 386 20.98 11.16 41.10
C HIS A 386 21.13 9.63 41.12
N ILE A 387 20.45 8.91 40.23
CA ILE A 387 20.60 7.45 40.18
C ILE A 387 21.92 7.04 39.52
N GLY A 388 22.60 6.05 40.12
CA GLY A 388 23.83 5.42 39.62
C GLY A 388 23.65 4.55 38.36
N TRP A 389 22.72 4.89 37.46
CA TRP A 389 22.60 4.22 36.16
C TRP A 389 23.91 4.39 35.38
N LYS A 390 24.34 3.33 34.66
CA LYS A 390 25.58 3.33 33.86
C LYS A 390 25.72 4.55 32.92
N HIS A 391 24.60 5.08 32.44
CA HIS A 391 24.55 6.23 31.54
C HIS A 391 23.81 7.44 32.13
N GLY A 392 23.49 7.45 33.43
CA GLY A 392 22.71 8.50 34.08
C GLY A 392 21.21 8.44 33.79
N GLY A 393 20.43 9.25 34.52
CA GLY A 393 18.98 9.40 34.35
C GLY A 393 18.58 10.48 33.34
N TYR A 394 17.28 10.61 33.07
CA TYR A 394 16.71 11.50 32.05
C TYR A 394 17.19 12.96 32.19
N GLN A 395 17.28 13.50 33.41
CA GLN A 395 17.75 14.88 33.64
C GLN A 395 19.19 15.10 33.14
N SER A 396 20.07 14.11 33.31
CA SER A 396 21.44 14.20 32.82
C SER A 396 21.49 14.25 31.29
N TRP A 397 20.62 13.49 30.61
CA TRP A 397 20.54 13.48 29.16
C TRP A 397 19.99 14.80 28.62
N MET A 398 19.00 15.38 29.31
CA MET A 398 18.41 16.68 28.95
C MET A 398 19.38 17.86 29.09
N SER A 399 20.46 17.70 29.87
CA SER A 399 21.51 18.71 29.97
C SER A 399 22.45 18.76 28.75
N ASP A 400 22.34 17.77 27.86
CA ASP A 400 23.15 17.68 26.66
C ASP A 400 22.51 18.46 25.50
N GLY A 401 23.14 19.57 25.11
CA GLY A 401 22.63 20.45 24.06
C GLY A 401 22.62 19.85 22.65
N GLU A 402 23.30 18.72 22.43
CA GLU A 402 23.29 18.02 21.13
C GLU A 402 22.21 16.92 21.07
N LEU A 403 21.50 16.63 22.17
CA LEU A 403 20.42 15.64 22.20
C LEU A 403 19.19 16.21 21.48
N THR A 404 18.82 15.61 20.35
CA THR A 404 17.73 16.11 19.51
C THR A 404 16.47 15.25 19.55
N GLU A 405 16.62 13.94 19.72
CA GLU A 405 15.53 12.97 19.76
C GLU A 405 15.83 11.79 20.69
N LEU A 406 14.77 11.06 21.07
CA LEU A 406 14.86 9.78 21.76
C LEU A 406 14.06 8.72 20.98
N LEU A 407 14.56 7.48 20.98
CA LEU A 407 13.85 6.33 20.47
C LEU A 407 13.39 5.45 21.62
N LEU A 408 12.10 5.14 21.65
CA LEU A 408 11.48 4.22 22.59
C LEU A 408 11.14 2.92 21.86
N ALA A 409 11.56 1.77 22.38
CA ALA A 409 11.16 0.47 21.83
C ALA A 409 10.78 -0.53 22.90
N ALA A 410 9.76 -1.33 22.57
CA ALA A 410 9.34 -2.49 23.34
C ALA A 410 10.17 -3.71 22.94
N VAL A 411 10.92 -4.29 23.87
CA VAL A 411 11.78 -5.46 23.62
C VAL A 411 11.34 -6.67 24.44
N PRO A 412 11.57 -7.91 23.96
CA PRO A 412 11.28 -9.10 24.74
C PRO A 412 11.98 -9.09 26.10
N GLN A 413 11.29 -9.54 27.15
CA GLN A 413 11.85 -9.59 28.50
C GLN A 413 13.17 -10.37 28.56
N GLY A 414 14.12 -9.82 29.31
CA GLY A 414 15.41 -10.46 29.55
C GLY A 414 16.41 -10.36 28.40
N LYS A 415 16.00 -9.86 27.22
CA LYS A 415 16.86 -9.73 26.04
C LYS A 415 18.14 -8.93 26.32
N MET A 416 18.05 -7.88 27.13
CA MET A 416 19.18 -6.99 27.41
C MET A 416 19.94 -7.38 28.68
N ARG A 417 19.63 -8.54 29.29
CA ARG A 417 20.38 -9.06 30.44
C ARG A 417 21.66 -9.74 29.95
N GLU A 418 22.75 -9.53 30.69
CA GLU A 418 24.04 -10.20 30.47
C GLU A 418 24.02 -11.65 31.03
N ASP A 419 22.92 -12.37 30.79
CA ASP A 419 22.74 -13.75 31.23
C ASP A 419 23.23 -14.70 30.12
N PRO A 420 24.26 -15.54 30.39
CA PRO A 420 24.80 -16.46 29.39
C PRO A 420 23.75 -17.40 28.79
N ASP A 421 22.79 -17.87 29.57
CA ASP A 421 21.77 -18.81 29.10
C ASP A 421 20.78 -18.12 28.13
N ILE A 422 20.54 -16.83 28.33
CA ILE A 422 19.74 -16.01 27.43
C ILE A 422 20.53 -15.74 26.15
N GLN A 423 21.79 -15.33 26.24
CA GLN A 423 22.62 -15.06 25.07
C GLN A 423 22.78 -16.30 24.18
N TYR A 424 22.94 -17.48 24.80
CA TYR A 424 23.08 -18.75 24.10
C TYR A 424 21.87 -19.11 23.23
N GLN A 425 20.68 -18.56 23.53
CA GLN A 425 19.44 -18.80 22.77
C GLN A 425 19.16 -17.75 21.68
N HIS A 426 20.04 -16.76 21.50
CA HIS A 426 19.85 -15.68 20.54
C HIS A 426 20.93 -15.66 19.47
N ALA A 427 20.60 -15.07 18.31
CA ALA A 427 21.57 -14.73 17.28
C ALA A 427 21.39 -13.27 16.85
N ALA A 428 22.50 -12.59 16.63
CA ALA A 428 22.54 -11.33 15.91
C ALA A 428 22.77 -11.65 14.43
N TRP A 429 22.13 -10.91 13.52
CA TRP A 429 22.33 -11.12 12.10
C TRP A 429 22.33 -9.80 11.34
N THR A 430 23.00 -9.79 10.19
CA THR A 430 23.03 -8.66 9.26
C THR A 430 22.72 -9.13 7.85
N LEU A 431 21.97 -8.34 7.10
CA LEU A 431 21.73 -8.55 5.67
C LEU A 431 22.27 -7.34 4.91
N THR A 432 23.21 -7.61 4.01
CA THR A 432 24.04 -6.62 3.33
C THR A 432 23.94 -6.83 1.82
N HIS A 433 23.83 -5.76 1.04
CA HIS A 433 23.86 -5.80 -0.42
C HIS A 433 25.22 -5.33 -0.94
N THR A 434 26.09 -6.25 -1.36
CA THR A 434 27.47 -5.92 -1.75
C THR A 434 27.53 -5.09 -3.03
N GLU A 435 28.70 -4.50 -3.31
CA GLU A 435 28.96 -3.78 -4.57
C GLU A 435 28.85 -4.68 -5.80
N GLY A 436 29.11 -5.99 -5.65
CA GLY A 436 28.97 -6.98 -6.70
C GLY A 436 27.53 -7.37 -7.02
N GLY A 437 26.54 -6.78 -6.33
CA GLY A 437 25.12 -7.12 -6.48
C GLY A 437 24.69 -8.37 -5.72
N GLU A 438 25.56 -8.91 -4.86
CA GLU A 438 25.25 -10.08 -4.04
C GLU A 438 24.56 -9.66 -2.74
N LEU A 439 23.64 -10.49 -2.25
CA LEU A 439 23.06 -10.32 -0.92
C LEU A 439 23.76 -11.27 0.04
N VAL A 440 24.34 -10.73 1.11
CA VAL A 440 25.08 -11.49 2.10
C VAL A 440 24.36 -11.38 3.45
N LEU A 441 23.87 -12.51 3.94
CA LEU A 441 23.32 -12.66 5.28
C LEU A 441 24.38 -13.25 6.20
N GLN A 442 24.82 -12.51 7.20
CA GLN A 442 25.70 -13.01 8.25
C GLN A 442 24.92 -13.24 9.53
N VAL A 443 25.20 -14.34 10.20
CA VAL A 443 24.59 -14.72 11.47
C VAL A 443 25.72 -14.98 12.47
N LYS A 444 25.65 -14.30 13.62
CA LYS A 444 26.44 -14.57 14.81
C LYS A 444 25.55 -15.26 15.86
N PRO A 445 25.66 -16.60 15.99
CA PRO A 445 24.95 -17.35 17.02
C PRO A 445 25.41 -16.98 18.44
N HIS A 446 24.63 -17.41 19.43
CA HIS A 446 24.89 -17.22 20.86
C HIS A 446 25.16 -15.76 21.27
N ASN A 447 24.49 -14.82 20.61
CA ASN A 447 24.69 -13.40 20.83
C ASN A 447 23.38 -12.62 20.72
N ALA A 448 22.94 -12.04 21.85
CA ALA A 448 21.77 -11.17 21.90
C ALA A 448 22.10 -9.69 21.58
N HIS A 449 23.37 -9.32 21.39
CA HIS A 449 23.82 -7.93 21.24
C HIS A 449 24.35 -7.65 19.83
N LEU A 450 23.74 -6.70 19.13
CA LEU A 450 24.16 -6.34 17.75
C LEU A 450 25.61 -5.88 17.66
N ARG A 451 26.13 -5.13 18.64
CA ARG A 451 27.54 -4.70 18.64
C ARG A 451 28.51 -5.87 18.69
N GLY A 452 28.12 -6.97 19.34
CA GLY A 452 28.92 -8.19 19.34
C GLY A 452 29.09 -8.77 17.93
N HIS A 453 28.23 -8.43 16.97
CA HIS A 453 28.38 -8.81 15.56
C HIS A 453 29.38 -7.91 14.81
N GLU A 454 29.51 -6.63 15.17
CA GLU A 454 30.43 -5.69 14.51
C GLU A 454 31.89 -6.11 14.71
N ASP A 455 32.22 -6.60 15.90
CA ASP A 455 33.57 -7.04 16.28
C ASP A 455 33.79 -8.55 16.07
N ALA A 456 32.90 -9.22 15.32
CA ALA A 456 32.94 -10.68 15.18
C ALA A 456 34.05 -11.14 14.22
N ALA A 457 34.83 -12.12 14.65
CA ALA A 457 35.79 -12.80 13.78
C ALA A 457 35.06 -13.72 12.79
N ARG A 458 35.65 -13.97 11.61
CA ARG A 458 35.03 -14.79 10.55
C ARG A 458 34.77 -16.23 11.03
N GLU A 459 35.61 -16.70 11.94
CA GLU A 459 35.55 -18.03 12.53
C GLU A 459 34.30 -18.22 13.42
N ASP A 460 33.69 -17.13 13.88
CA ASP A 460 32.49 -17.09 14.73
C ASP A 460 31.21 -16.72 13.97
N LEU A 461 31.26 -16.71 12.63
CA LEU A 461 30.15 -16.32 11.77
C LEU A 461 29.68 -17.45 10.87
N ILE A 462 28.38 -17.46 10.60
CA ILE A 462 27.80 -18.21 9.49
C ILE A 462 27.39 -17.20 8.43
N THR A 463 27.90 -17.38 7.21
CA THR A 463 27.69 -16.47 6.09
C THR A 463 26.89 -17.18 5.00
N CYS A 464 25.75 -16.62 4.64
CA CYS A 464 24.90 -17.06 3.55
C CYS A 464 24.98 -16.05 2.40
N THR A 465 25.60 -16.42 1.29
CA THR A 465 25.65 -15.62 0.07
C THR A 465 24.49 -16.02 -0.83
N ILE A 466 23.58 -15.08 -1.08
CA ILE A 466 22.37 -15.26 -1.86
C ILE A 466 22.66 -14.77 -3.29
N GLN A 467 22.54 -15.70 -4.24
CA GLN A 467 22.72 -15.45 -5.66
C GLN A 467 21.36 -15.18 -6.31
N LEU A 468 21.31 -14.12 -7.12
CA LEU A 468 20.15 -13.75 -7.91
C LEU A 468 20.23 -14.37 -9.30
N ASP A 469 19.09 -14.61 -9.92
CA ASP A 469 19.01 -15.02 -11.32
C ASP A 469 19.34 -13.80 -12.23
N PRO A 470 20.32 -13.90 -13.15
CA PRO A 470 20.69 -12.78 -14.03
C PRO A 470 19.60 -12.37 -15.02
N GLU A 471 18.72 -13.31 -15.43
CA GLU A 471 17.60 -13.03 -16.34
C GLU A 471 16.35 -12.57 -15.56
N TYR A 472 16.20 -13.02 -14.31
CA TYR A 472 15.11 -12.64 -13.42
C TYR A 472 15.65 -12.09 -12.09
N PRO A 473 16.04 -10.81 -12.01
CA PRO A 473 16.75 -10.22 -10.85
C PRO A 473 16.01 -10.30 -9.50
N HIS A 474 14.75 -10.73 -9.50
CA HIS A 474 13.89 -10.90 -8.32
C HIS A 474 13.84 -12.36 -7.82
N THR A 475 14.45 -13.28 -8.56
CA THR A 475 14.45 -14.72 -8.29
C THR A 475 15.79 -15.11 -7.66
N ILE A 476 15.74 -15.87 -6.57
CA ILE A 476 16.94 -16.49 -5.99
C ILE A 476 17.33 -17.67 -6.87
N SER A 477 18.54 -17.65 -7.42
CA SER A 477 19.12 -18.75 -8.20
C SER A 477 19.87 -19.75 -7.30
N GLY A 478 20.38 -19.31 -6.15
CA GLY A 478 21.03 -20.18 -5.18
C GLY A 478 21.37 -19.46 -3.87
N VAL A 479 21.63 -20.25 -2.82
CA VAL A 479 22.19 -19.77 -1.55
C VAL A 479 23.40 -20.63 -1.20
N GLN A 480 24.57 -20.00 -1.10
CA GLN A 480 25.81 -20.64 -0.66
C GLN A 480 26.03 -20.36 0.83
N VAL A 481 26.33 -21.38 1.60
CA VAL A 481 26.55 -21.25 3.06
C VAL A 481 28.01 -21.57 3.39
N SER A 482 28.64 -20.67 4.12
CA SER A 482 29.98 -20.84 4.71
C SER A 482 29.87 -20.74 6.22
N VAL A 483 30.47 -21.69 6.93
CA VAL A 483 30.46 -21.75 8.39
C VAL A 483 31.88 -21.57 8.91
N GLY A 484 32.06 -20.60 9.81
CA GLY A 484 33.31 -20.38 10.55
C GLY A 484 33.75 -21.61 11.35
N ASP A 485 35.06 -21.77 11.48
CA ASP A 485 35.67 -22.98 12.04
C ASP A 485 35.22 -23.28 13.48
N ASN A 486 34.96 -22.25 14.30
CA ASN A 486 34.54 -22.41 15.69
C ASN A 486 33.12 -22.95 15.83
N LEU A 487 32.29 -22.85 14.76
CA LEU A 487 30.87 -23.23 14.80
C LEU A 487 30.59 -24.58 14.15
N LYS A 488 31.56 -25.20 13.46
CA LYS A 488 31.34 -26.43 12.65
C LYS A 488 30.74 -27.61 13.42
N GLN A 489 31.00 -27.69 14.73
CA GLN A 489 30.47 -28.75 15.61
C GLN A 489 29.30 -28.29 16.48
N ASP A 490 28.85 -27.05 16.34
CA ASP A 490 27.78 -26.48 17.14
C ASP A 490 26.43 -26.67 16.45
N ALA A 491 25.65 -27.65 16.91
CA ALA A 491 24.35 -27.97 16.34
C ALA A 491 23.32 -26.85 16.48
N LEU A 492 23.37 -26.06 17.57
CA LEU A 492 22.42 -24.97 17.80
C LEU A 492 22.75 -23.77 16.91
N ALA A 493 24.04 -23.45 16.74
CA ALA A 493 24.49 -22.45 15.78
C ALA A 493 24.01 -22.75 14.35
N MET A 494 24.10 -24.02 13.93
CA MET A 494 23.63 -24.47 12.61
C MET A 494 22.12 -24.36 12.44
N ASP A 495 21.35 -24.75 13.47
CA ASP A 495 19.89 -24.61 13.47
C ASP A 495 19.47 -23.13 13.41
N MET A 496 20.11 -22.27 14.21
CA MET A 496 19.89 -20.82 14.19
C MET A 496 20.12 -20.23 12.80
N ALA A 497 21.26 -20.50 12.19
CA ALA A 497 21.57 -19.96 10.87
C ALA A 497 20.64 -20.50 9.79
N THR A 498 20.28 -21.78 9.84
CA THR A 498 19.31 -22.37 8.90
C THR A 498 17.95 -21.68 9.00
N GLN A 499 17.44 -21.49 10.22
CA GLN A 499 16.17 -20.81 10.44
C GLN A 499 16.21 -19.35 9.99
N VAL A 500 17.25 -18.59 10.36
CA VAL A 500 17.41 -17.20 9.94
C VAL A 500 17.48 -17.11 8.42
N SER A 501 18.32 -17.95 7.78
CA SER A 501 18.44 -17.97 6.33
C SER A 501 17.11 -18.31 5.67
N GLN A 502 16.41 -19.37 6.07
CA GLN A 502 15.14 -19.76 5.45
C GLN A 502 14.06 -18.69 5.64
N ILE A 503 13.98 -18.09 6.83
CA ILE A 503 13.01 -17.03 7.09
C ILE A 503 13.31 -15.82 6.19
N VAL A 504 14.57 -15.41 6.06
CA VAL A 504 14.96 -14.28 5.21
C VAL A 504 14.76 -14.58 3.72
N THR A 505 15.27 -15.72 3.23
CA THR A 505 15.32 -16.04 1.79
C THR A 505 14.05 -16.68 1.23
N ALA A 506 13.24 -17.33 2.07
CA ALA A 506 11.98 -17.95 1.62
C ALA A 506 10.76 -17.15 2.08
N LEU A 507 10.60 -16.92 3.39
CA LEU A 507 9.40 -16.25 3.89
C LEU A 507 9.44 -14.76 3.60
N TRP A 508 10.49 -14.06 4.01
CA TRP A 508 10.55 -12.62 3.89
C TRP A 508 10.76 -12.17 2.46
N TRP A 509 11.55 -12.91 1.68
CA TRP A 509 11.65 -12.70 0.26
C TRP A 509 10.29 -12.77 -0.44
N LYS A 510 9.55 -13.85 -0.21
CA LYS A 510 8.23 -14.08 -0.82
C LYS A 510 7.17 -13.08 -0.37
N ASN A 511 7.19 -12.72 0.92
CA ASN A 511 6.12 -11.95 1.56
C ASN A 511 6.39 -10.45 1.59
N TYR A 512 7.66 -10.04 1.54
CA TYR A 512 8.07 -8.66 1.75
C TYR A 512 9.00 -8.11 0.66
N ASP A 513 9.53 -8.90 -0.27
CA ASP A 513 10.45 -8.43 -1.33
C ASP A 513 11.60 -7.56 -0.78
N LEU A 514 12.30 -8.15 0.19
CA LEU A 514 13.38 -7.50 0.94
C LEU A 514 14.49 -6.91 0.04
N PRO A 515 14.91 -7.56 -1.07
CA PRO A 515 15.91 -7.00 -1.99
C PRO A 515 15.50 -5.68 -2.62
N ALA A 516 14.29 -5.58 -3.17
CA ALA A 516 13.83 -4.37 -3.83
C ALA A 516 13.75 -3.19 -2.85
N ARG A 517 13.38 -3.46 -1.59
CA ARG A 517 13.39 -2.45 -0.51
C ARG A 517 14.80 -1.99 -0.16
N MET A 518 15.73 -2.92 -0.03
CA MET A 518 17.13 -2.59 0.24
C MET A 518 17.73 -1.78 -0.91
N ALA A 519 17.47 -2.17 -2.15
CA ALA A 519 17.90 -1.45 -3.34
C ALA A 519 17.29 -0.04 -3.41
N ALA A 520 15.99 0.11 -3.18
CA ALA A 520 15.32 1.41 -3.15
C ALA A 520 15.87 2.30 -2.03
N THR A 521 16.15 1.71 -0.86
CA THR A 521 16.77 2.44 0.26
C THR A 521 18.16 2.93 -0.11
N GLY A 522 18.99 2.07 -0.71
CA GLY A 522 20.32 2.46 -1.20
C GLY A 522 20.25 3.59 -2.25
N ALA A 523 19.29 3.51 -3.19
CA ALA A 523 19.10 4.55 -4.20
C ALA A 523 18.67 5.91 -3.62
N VAL A 524 17.98 5.92 -2.48
CA VAL A 524 17.57 7.16 -1.79
C VAL A 524 18.70 7.79 -0.98
N TYR A 525 19.78 7.08 -0.65
CA TYR A 525 20.99 7.65 -0.07
C TYR A 525 22.17 7.47 -1.03
N PRO A 526 22.18 8.20 -2.16
CA PRO A 526 23.24 8.05 -3.14
C PRO A 526 24.59 8.56 -2.58
N PRO A 527 25.71 7.96 -3.00
CA PRO A 527 27.05 8.28 -2.52
C PRO A 527 27.40 9.78 -2.67
N PRO A 528 28.33 10.30 -1.85
CA PRO A 528 29.73 10.02 -2.11
C PRO A 528 30.28 9.01 -1.09
N VAL A 529 30.88 7.92 -1.62
CA VAL A 529 31.71 6.95 -0.90
C VAL A 529 30.92 5.97 -0.01
N TYR A 530 30.57 4.81 -0.61
CA TYR A 530 30.25 3.52 0.02
C TYR A 530 29.19 3.50 1.13
N THR A 531 27.91 3.53 0.76
CA THR A 531 26.80 3.20 1.66
C THR A 531 26.03 1.99 1.12
N VAL A 532 26.37 0.81 1.63
CA VAL A 532 25.49 -0.36 1.51
C VAL A 532 24.49 -0.30 2.66
N PRO A 533 23.16 -0.27 2.41
CA PRO A 533 22.21 -0.41 3.50
C PRO A 533 22.38 -1.79 4.12
N VAL A 534 22.70 -1.81 5.41
CA VAL A 534 22.80 -3.04 6.20
C VAL A 534 21.57 -3.11 7.09
N LEU A 535 20.72 -4.09 6.85
CA LEU A 535 19.66 -4.42 7.81
C LEU A 535 20.28 -5.21 8.95
N GLU A 536 20.11 -4.72 10.16
CA GLU A 536 20.57 -5.39 11.37
C GLU A 536 19.36 -5.99 12.06
N GLY A 537 19.50 -7.22 12.53
CA GLY A 537 18.42 -7.89 13.21
C GLY A 537 18.87 -8.89 14.24
N GLN A 538 17.87 -9.45 14.91
CA GLN A 538 18.07 -10.45 15.93
C GLN A 538 17.08 -11.58 15.77
N ALA A 539 17.45 -12.74 16.28
CA ALA A 539 16.63 -13.92 16.36
C ALA A 539 16.72 -14.52 17.76
N ARG A 540 15.64 -15.16 18.20
CA ARG A 540 15.62 -16.09 19.33
C ARG A 540 15.20 -17.44 18.80
N VAL A 541 15.99 -18.47 19.10
CA VAL A 541 15.75 -19.84 18.66
C VAL A 541 15.89 -20.74 19.87
N ASN A 542 14.75 -21.09 20.47
CA ASN A 542 14.68 -22.06 21.57
C ASN A 542 13.40 -22.90 21.48
N ASP A 543 13.30 -23.91 22.35
CA ASP A 543 12.14 -24.79 22.48
C ASP A 543 11.01 -24.09 23.23
N GLY A 544 10.25 -23.26 22.51
CA GLY A 544 9.00 -22.67 22.99
C GLY A 544 8.70 -21.25 22.51
N ASN A 545 9.72 -20.48 22.09
CA ASN A 545 9.52 -19.12 21.59
C ASN A 545 10.55 -18.75 20.50
N ARG A 546 10.13 -18.81 19.23
CA ARG A 546 10.95 -18.51 18.06
C ARG A 546 10.51 -17.23 17.38
N TRP A 547 11.43 -16.30 17.18
CA TRP A 547 11.16 -15.07 16.44
C TRP A 547 12.43 -14.53 15.77
N ILE A 548 12.24 -13.78 14.68
CA ILE A 548 13.29 -13.06 13.96
C ILE A 548 12.76 -11.66 13.64
N LYS A 549 13.54 -10.62 13.94
CA LYS A 549 13.15 -9.22 13.73
C LYS A 549 14.32 -8.36 13.25
N ILE A 550 14.05 -7.47 12.30
CA ILE A 550 14.89 -6.32 11.93
C ILE A 550 14.86 -5.33 13.09
N TYR A 551 16.02 -5.03 13.62
CA TYR A 551 16.20 -4.14 14.76
C TYR A 551 16.57 -2.72 14.34
N GLY A 552 17.29 -2.59 13.23
CA GLY A 552 17.81 -1.32 12.77
C GLY A 552 18.32 -1.43 11.35
N MET A 553 18.79 -0.31 10.85
CA MET A 553 19.48 -0.22 9.59
C MET A 553 20.67 0.68 9.79
N LYS A 554 21.83 0.23 9.32
CA LYS A 554 22.98 1.10 9.17
C LYS A 554 23.04 1.58 7.74
N ILE A 555 23.23 2.88 7.62
CA ILE A 555 23.63 3.55 6.39
C ILE A 555 25.07 3.97 6.68
N ASP A 556 25.99 3.01 6.66
CA ASP A 556 27.38 3.27 7.03
C ASP A 556 28.05 4.09 5.93
N HIS A 557 28.69 5.20 6.30
CA HIS A 557 29.80 5.75 5.51
C HIS A 557 31.00 4.85 5.78
N VAL A 558 31.16 3.78 5.01
CA VAL A 558 32.38 2.98 5.09
C VAL A 558 33.48 3.82 4.45
N ALA A 559 34.35 4.40 5.29
CA ALA A 559 35.66 4.79 4.78
C ALA A 559 36.35 3.50 4.36
N ALA A 560 36.75 3.40 3.11
CA ALA A 560 37.51 2.28 2.60
C ALA A 560 38.77 2.06 3.47
N SER A 561 38.75 1.03 4.30
CA SER A 561 39.94 0.46 4.95
C SER A 561 39.73 -1.02 5.17
#